data_AF-A0A9D6UE98-F1
#
_entry.id   AF-A0A9D6UE98-F1
#
_cell.length_a   1.000
_cell.length_b   1.000
_cell.length_c   1.000
_cell.angle_alpha   90.00
_cell.angle_beta   90.00
_cell.angle_gamma   90.00
#
_symmetry.space_group_name_H-M   'P 1'
#
loop_
_entity.id
_entity.type
_entity.pdbx_description
1 polymer ?
#
loop_
_entity_poly.entity_id
_entity_poly.type
_entity_poly.pdbx_seq_one_letter_code
_entity_poly.pdbx_strand_id
1 'polypeptide(L)'
;RVYDVVDRGPIAADLDAILKQTYIRTCNGCELSLARKAGADLVLTGVVNKVSTLILSMGVSIARVSTGELIYHQGFDFRGDNDQSWARATKFFVDRIARDPPN
;
A
#
# COMPACT_ATOMS: atom_id res chain seq x y z
N ARG A 1 -2.41 -6.13 -17.79
CA ARG A 1 -2.62 -6.00 -16.33
C ARG A 1 -1.32 -6.45 -15.67
N VAL A 2 -0.68 -5.61 -14.85
CA VAL A 2 0.67 -5.90 -14.30
C VAL A 2 0.61 -6.59 -12.93
N TYR A 3 -0.45 -6.33 -12.16
CA TYR A 3 -0.70 -6.95 -10.85
C TYR A 3 -2.15 -7.43 -10.74
N ASP A 4 -2.36 -8.48 -9.97
CA ASP A 4 -3.67 -8.95 -9.51
C ASP A 4 -3.78 -8.75 -8.00
N VAL A 5 -4.93 -8.23 -7.56
CA VAL A 5 -5.21 -7.97 -6.14
C VAL A 5 -5.79 -9.22 -5.52
N VAL A 6 -5.14 -9.75 -4.50
CA VAL A 6 -5.63 -10.91 -3.74
C VAL A 6 -6.84 -10.55 -2.89
N ASP A 7 -7.73 -11.52 -2.68
CA ASP A 7 -8.83 -11.34 -1.73
C ASP A 7 -8.29 -11.20 -0.30
N ARG A 8 -8.83 -10.21 0.43
CA ARG A 8 -8.48 -9.95 1.83
C ARG A 8 -9.35 -10.72 2.82
N GLY A 9 -10.42 -11.37 2.37
CA GLY A 9 -11.32 -12.16 3.23
C GLY A 9 -10.59 -13.06 4.24
N PRO A 10 -9.57 -13.84 3.82
CA PRO A 10 -8.82 -14.74 4.71
C PRO A 10 -8.04 -14.04 5.84
N ILE A 11 -7.75 -12.74 5.70
CA ILE A 11 -6.92 -11.96 6.64
C ILE A 11 -7.69 -10.89 7.40
N ALA A 12 -9.00 -10.74 7.15
CA ALA A 12 -9.79 -9.64 7.71
C ALA A 12 -9.75 -9.59 9.25
N ALA A 13 -9.94 -10.74 9.92
CA ALA A 13 -9.93 -10.81 11.38
C ALA A 13 -8.55 -10.46 11.98
N ASP A 14 -7.47 -10.91 11.37
CA ASP A 14 -6.11 -10.63 11.81
C ASP A 14 -5.78 -9.14 11.62
N LEU A 15 -6.16 -8.59 10.46
CA LEU A 15 -6.02 -7.17 10.16
C LEU A 15 -6.77 -6.32 11.20
N ASP A 16 -8.02 -6.65 11.51
CA ASP A 16 -8.80 -5.95 12.53
C ASP A 16 -8.17 -6.04 13.92
N ALA A 17 -7.61 -7.19 14.28
CA ALA A 17 -6.92 -7.36 15.55
C ALA A 17 -5.66 -6.48 15.65
N ILE A 18 -4.86 -6.41 14.58
CA ILE A 18 -3.67 -5.55 14.49
C ILE A 18 -4.08 -4.08 14.59
N LEU A 19 -5.11 -3.67 13.84
CA LEU A 19 -5.55 -2.27 13.78
C LEU A 19 -6.18 -1.76 15.08
N LYS A 20 -6.62 -2.67 15.97
CA LYS A 20 -7.04 -2.31 17.34
C LYS A 20 -5.87 -1.94 18.27
N GLN A 21 -4.65 -2.36 17.94
CA GLN A 21 -3.48 -2.18 18.80
C GLN A 21 -2.46 -1.20 18.21
N THR A 22 -2.30 -1.19 16.88
CA THR A 22 -1.27 -0.42 16.17
C THR A 22 -1.70 -0.15 14.72
N TYR A 23 -0.82 0.46 13.94
CA TYR A 23 -0.99 0.66 12.50
C TYR A 23 -0.09 -0.29 11.72
N ILE A 24 -0.43 -0.58 10.46
CA ILE A 24 0.43 -1.36 9.56
C ILE A 24 1.85 -0.78 9.48
N ARG A 25 1.99 0.56 9.42
CA ARG A 25 3.30 1.23 9.37
C ARG A 25 4.15 1.04 10.64
N THR A 26 3.57 0.57 11.74
CA THR A 26 4.22 0.41 13.06
C THR A 26 4.03 -1.00 13.63
N CYS A 27 3.63 -1.98 12.81
CA CYS A 27 3.34 -3.34 13.27
C CYS A 27 4.53 -4.30 13.18
N ASN A 28 5.74 -3.79 12.91
CA ASN A 28 6.98 -4.57 12.87
C ASN A 28 6.95 -5.75 11.87
N GLY A 29 6.54 -5.50 10.62
CA GLY A 29 6.57 -6.49 9.54
C GLY A 29 5.33 -7.40 9.46
N CYS A 30 4.25 -7.09 10.19
CA CYS A 30 3.02 -7.88 10.16
C CYS A 30 2.40 -7.97 8.76
N GLU A 31 2.62 -6.98 7.90
CA GLU A 31 2.13 -6.93 6.52
C GLU A 31 2.64 -8.11 5.69
N LEU A 32 3.86 -8.57 5.93
CA LEU A 32 4.42 -9.75 5.25
C LEU A 32 3.71 -11.03 5.70
N SER A 33 3.37 -11.12 6.98
CA SER A 33 2.64 -12.27 7.53
C SER A 33 1.20 -12.32 7.02
N LEU A 34 0.52 -11.17 6.99
CA LEU A 34 -0.81 -11.03 6.40
C LEU A 34 -0.80 -11.39 4.92
N ALA A 35 0.14 -10.82 4.15
CA ALA A 35 0.23 -11.10 2.72
C ALA A 35 0.51 -12.58 2.42
N ARG A 36 1.36 -13.23 3.21
CA ARG A 36 1.61 -14.67 3.12
C ARG A 36 0.34 -15.49 3.39
N LYS A 37 -0.42 -15.14 4.43
CA LYS A 37 -1.70 -15.79 4.76
C LYS A 37 -2.76 -15.56 3.67
N ALA A 38 -2.75 -14.41 3.02
CA ALA A 38 -3.61 -14.09 1.88
C ALA A 38 -3.17 -14.77 0.56
N GLY A 39 -2.00 -15.43 0.54
CA GLY A 39 -1.46 -16.06 -0.67
C GLY A 39 -0.91 -15.08 -1.69
N ALA A 40 -0.44 -13.90 -1.26
CA ALA A 40 0.17 -12.91 -2.13
C ALA A 40 1.68 -13.11 -2.29
N ASP A 41 2.20 -12.83 -3.49
CA ASP A 41 3.64 -12.81 -3.77
C ASP A 41 4.30 -11.50 -3.32
N LEU A 42 3.54 -10.41 -3.38
CA LEU A 42 3.97 -9.05 -3.06
C LEU A 42 3.01 -8.42 -2.06
N VAL A 43 3.54 -7.55 -1.21
CA VAL A 43 2.73 -6.68 -0.35
C VAL A 43 3.02 -5.22 -0.65
N LEU A 44 1.95 -4.46 -0.95
CA LEU A 44 2.03 -3.02 -1.11
C LEU A 44 1.53 -2.35 0.18
N THR A 45 2.35 -1.50 0.78
CA THR A 45 1.96 -0.63 1.89
C THR A 45 1.99 0.83 1.45
N GLY A 46 0.99 1.59 1.88
CA GLY A 46 0.85 3.00 1.60
C GLY A 46 0.70 3.80 2.89
N VAL A 47 1.43 4.91 3.00
CA VAL A 47 1.29 5.87 4.11
C VAL A 47 0.92 7.22 3.55
N VAL A 48 -0.28 7.70 3.90
CA VAL A 48 -0.78 9.02 3.50
C VAL A 48 -0.46 10.03 4.59
N ASN A 49 0.16 11.14 4.22
CA ASN A 49 0.35 12.31 5.07
C ASN A 49 -0.55 13.43 4.58
N LYS A 50 -1.57 13.76 5.36
CA LYS A 50 -2.44 14.90 5.11
C LYS A 50 -1.95 16.08 5.93
N VAL A 51 -1.35 17.07 5.26
CA VAL A 51 -0.89 18.31 5.90
C VAL A 51 -2.03 19.33 5.93
N SER A 52 -2.83 19.39 4.86
CA SER A 52 -4.02 20.26 4.79
C SER A 52 -5.05 19.69 3.81
N THR A 53 -6.15 20.41 3.60
CA THR A 53 -7.12 20.10 2.52
C THR A 53 -6.52 20.28 1.13
N LEU A 54 -5.42 21.04 0.99
CA LEU A 54 -4.76 21.30 -0.28
C LEU A 54 -3.52 20.43 -0.49
N ILE A 55 -2.76 20.10 0.57
CA ILE A 55 -1.45 19.45 0.47
C ILE A 55 -1.49 18.06 1.10
N LEU A 56 -1.30 17.03 0.26
CA LEU A 56 -1.22 15.64 0.66
C LEU A 56 -0.01 14.97 0.00
N SER A 57 0.59 14.02 0.71
CA SER A 57 1.61 13.14 0.16
C SER A 57 1.31 11.68 0.51
N MET A 58 1.87 10.77 -0.28
CA MET A 58 1.75 9.34 -0.08
C MET A 58 3.08 8.65 -0.35
N GLY A 59 3.60 7.92 0.63
CA GLY A 59 4.69 6.97 0.44
C GLY A 59 4.13 5.61 0.09
N VAL A 60 4.68 4.97 -0.93
CA VAL A 60 4.34 3.59 -1.34
C VAL A 60 5.58 2.72 -1.23
N SER A 61 5.42 1.54 -0.66
CA SER A 61 6.43 0.49 -0.61
C SER A 61 5.84 -0.81 -1.15
N ILE A 62 6.61 -1.56 -1.95
CA ILE A 62 6.29 -2.93 -2.34
C ILE A 62 7.43 -3.83 -1.87
N ALA A 63 7.09 -4.88 -1.14
CA ALA A 63 8.04 -5.87 -0.69
C ALA A 63 7.67 -7.27 -1.18
N ARG A 64 8.68 -8.11 -1.43
CA ARG A 64 8.52 -9.51 -1.77
C ARG A 64 8.16 -10.31 -0.52
N VAL A 65 7.04 -11.03 -0.54
CA VAL A 65 6.53 -11.74 0.65
C VAL A 65 7.44 -12.88 1.07
N SER A 66 8.09 -13.55 0.11
CA SER A 66 8.96 -14.70 0.38
C SER A 66 10.22 -14.31 1.16
N THR A 67 10.85 -13.18 0.83
CA THR A 67 12.14 -12.74 1.39
C THR A 67 12.04 -11.54 2.33
N GLY A 68 10.95 -10.77 2.27
CA GLY A 68 10.82 -9.47 2.94
C GLY A 68 11.59 -8.33 2.26
N GLU A 69 12.19 -8.59 1.10
CA GLU A 69 12.97 -7.60 0.36
C GLU A 69 12.09 -6.46 -0.15
N LEU A 70 12.46 -5.22 0.16
CA LEU A 70 11.83 -4.03 -0.40
C LEU A 70 12.29 -3.85 -1.85
N ILE A 71 11.38 -4.05 -2.80
CA ILE A 71 11.68 -4.06 -4.24
C ILE A 71 11.18 -2.80 -4.96
N TYR A 72 10.34 -2.00 -4.29
CA TYR A 72 9.89 -0.70 -4.80
C TYR A 72 9.62 0.25 -3.63
N HIS A 73 10.05 1.50 -3.77
CA HIS A 73 9.66 2.56 -2.85
C HIS A 73 9.56 3.90 -3.60
N GLN A 74 8.45 4.61 -3.46
CA GLN A 74 8.23 5.89 -4.15
C GLN A 74 7.35 6.81 -3.30
N GLY A 75 7.75 8.08 -3.23
CA GLY A 75 6.93 9.16 -2.70
C GLY A 75 6.12 9.83 -3.81
N PHE A 76 4.89 10.22 -3.48
CA PHE A 76 3.99 10.97 -4.34
C PHE A 76 3.43 12.18 -3.61
N ASP A 77 3.22 13.27 -4.34
CA ASP A 77 2.52 14.46 -3.86
C ASP A 77 1.31 14.73 -4.74
N PHE A 78 0.21 15.13 -4.11
CA PHE A 78 -1.01 15.49 -4.83
C PHE A 78 -1.80 16.57 -4.10
N ARG A 79 -2.73 17.19 -4.83
CA ARG A 79 -3.44 18.39 -4.37
C ARG A 79 -4.95 18.20 -4.31
N GLY A 80 -5.53 18.62 -3.20
CA GLY A 80 -6.97 18.58 -2.95
C GLY A 80 -7.43 17.28 -2.29
N ASP A 81 -8.06 17.42 -1.13
CA ASP A 81 -8.70 16.34 -0.39
C ASP A 81 -10.18 16.21 -0.77
N ASN A 82 -10.44 15.77 -2.01
CA ASN A 82 -11.77 15.46 -2.52
C ASN A 82 -11.71 14.27 -3.49
N ASP A 83 -12.86 13.65 -3.72
CA ASP A 83 -12.97 12.41 -4.51
C ASP A 83 -12.36 12.52 -5.90
N GLN A 84 -12.53 13.67 -6.58
CA GLN A 84 -12.01 13.88 -7.92
C GLN A 84 -10.48 13.94 -7.93
N SER A 85 -9.88 14.65 -6.97
CA SER A 85 -8.43 14.71 -6.82
C SER A 85 -7.84 13.36 -6.43
N TRP A 86 -8.48 12.64 -5.51
CA TRP A 86 -8.08 11.28 -5.14
C TRP A 86 -8.14 10.32 -6.33
N ALA A 87 -9.23 10.32 -7.12
CA ALA A 87 -9.35 9.46 -8.29
C ALA A 87 -8.23 9.70 -9.32
N ARG A 88 -7.89 10.98 -9.58
CA ARG A 88 -6.78 11.34 -10.48
C ARG A 88 -5.42 10.90 -9.92
N ALA A 89 -5.19 11.14 -8.62
CA ALA A 89 -3.96 10.76 -7.95
C ALA A 89 -3.76 9.24 -7.98
N THR A 90 -4.78 8.47 -7.59
CA THR A 90 -4.76 7.00 -7.62
C THR A 90 -4.49 6.46 -9.02
N LYS A 91 -5.16 7.00 -10.06
CA LYS A 91 -4.87 6.61 -11.44
C LYS A 91 -3.40 6.85 -11.80
N PHE A 92 -2.88 8.03 -11.48
CA PHE A 92 -1.48 8.36 -11.74
C PHE A 92 -0.50 7.44 -10.98
N PHE A 93 -0.78 7.11 -9.71
CA PHE A 93 0.07 6.23 -8.91
C PHE A 93 0.11 4.82 -9.49
N VAL A 94 -1.06 4.26 -9.82
CA VAL A 94 -1.15 2.93 -10.45
C VAL A 94 -0.42 2.91 -11.79
N ASP A 95 -0.62 3.93 -12.63
CA ASP A 95 0.07 4.03 -13.93
C ASP A 95 1.60 4.18 -13.75
N ARG A 96 2.06 4.89 -12.70
CA ARG A 96 3.50 5.05 -12.40
C ARG A 96 4.13 3.76 -11.87
N ILE A 97 3.44 3.03 -11.00
CA ILE A 97 3.90 1.74 -10.44
C ILE A 97 3.93 0.67 -11.54
N ALA A 98 2.94 0.66 -12.44
CA ALA A 98 2.88 -0.31 -13.53
C ALA A 98 3.97 -0.13 -14.60
N ARG A 99 4.51 1.09 -14.77
CA ARG A 99 5.61 1.37 -15.71
C ARG A 99 6.97 0.90 -15.22
N ASP A 100 7.10 0.61 -13.93
CA ASP A 100 8.36 0.29 -13.27
C ASP A 100 8.13 -0.89 -12.31
N PRO A 101 7.68 -2.04 -12.86
CA PRO A 101 7.38 -3.20 -12.04
C PRO A 101 8.69 -3.72 -11.42
N PRO A 102 8.67 -4.11 -10.15
CA PRO A 102 9.82 -4.74 -9.55
C PRO A 102 10.08 -6.09 -10.22
N ASN A 103 11.33 -6.33 -10.63
CA ASN A 103 11.79 -7.56 -11.27
C ASN A 103 11.78 -8.76 -10.31
#